data_AF-A0AAE2XTY7-F1
#
_entry.id   AF-A0AAE2XTY7-F1
#
_cell.length_a   1.000
_cell.length_b   1.000
_cell.length_c   1.000
_cell.angle_alpha   90.00
_cell.angle_beta   90.00
_cell.angle_gamma   90.00
#
_symmetry.space_group_name_H-M   'P 1'
#
loop_
_entity.id
_entity.type
_entity.pdbx_description
1 polymer ?
#
loop_
_entity_poly.entity_id
_entity_poly.type
_entity_poly.pdbx_seq_one_letter_code
_entity_poly.pdbx_strand_id
1 'polypeptide(L)'
;MLSDYQEIVNACIKKLVKLRTTSLKSLHDAIYVELKRKYSYQISFYVTAYRVAIGAVKAWKKRGGEVPEVKSLFVKVSPLAYKFDGETIRISVKPRKLVHLKLLFGSYQRKFVDAWKRGELKIGEIIINEQYVLIPFKWVVNLLEPKGAIALDINEENITALATDGGSSVIDTSEIKRKGYVQHTLKRESESK
;
A
#
# COMPACT_ATOMS: atom_id res chain seq x y z
N MET A 1 11.62 -13.33 -10.93
CA MET A 1 10.86 -12.05 -10.87
C MET A 1 10.71 -11.55 -9.44
N LEU A 2 10.09 -12.29 -8.52
CA LEU A 2 9.94 -11.86 -7.12
C LEU A 2 11.30 -11.72 -6.42
N SER A 3 12.15 -12.75 -6.52
CA SER A 3 13.53 -12.73 -6.01
C SER A 3 14.37 -11.63 -6.66
N ASP A 4 14.33 -11.48 -7.99
CA ASP A 4 15.03 -10.40 -8.69
C ASP A 4 14.58 -9.01 -8.19
N TYR A 5 13.28 -8.81 -7.95
CA TYR A 5 12.77 -7.53 -7.46
C TYR A 5 13.25 -7.25 -6.04
N GLN A 6 13.26 -8.26 -5.17
CA GLN A 6 13.85 -8.16 -3.84
C GLN A 6 15.33 -7.76 -3.91
N GLU A 7 16.13 -8.43 -4.75
CA GLU A 7 17.54 -8.09 -4.96
C GLU A 7 17.71 -6.65 -5.43
N ILE A 8 16.90 -6.21 -6.39
CA ILE A 8 16.91 -4.84 -6.91
C ILE A 8 16.62 -3.84 -5.78
N VAL A 9 15.60 -4.09 -4.95
CA VAL A 9 15.24 -3.21 -3.83
C VAL A 9 16.39 -3.14 -2.82
N ASN A 10 16.98 -4.27 -2.44
CA ASN A 10 18.10 -4.30 -1.50
C ASN A 10 19.36 -3.63 -2.06
N ALA A 11 19.64 -3.79 -3.35
CA ALA A 11 20.72 -3.05 -4.03
C ALA A 11 20.48 -1.53 -4.00
N CYS A 12 19.24 -1.10 -4.22
CA CYS A 12 18.85 0.31 -4.13
C CYS A 12 19.02 0.87 -2.71
N ILE A 13 18.63 0.11 -1.69
CA ILE A 13 18.81 0.51 -0.28
C ILE A 13 20.31 0.72 0.02
N LYS A 14 21.15 -0.26 -0.30
CA LYS A 14 22.61 -0.16 -0.10
C LYS A 14 23.20 1.08 -0.81
N LYS A 15 22.75 1.35 -2.04
CA LYS A 15 23.20 2.52 -2.81
C LYS A 15 22.72 3.84 -2.19
N LEU A 16 21.47 3.92 -1.74
CA LEU A 16 20.92 5.10 -1.07
C LEU A 16 21.67 5.44 0.22
N VAL A 17 22.01 4.43 1.01
CA VAL A 17 22.80 4.60 2.24
C VAL A 17 24.19 5.14 1.92
N LYS A 18 24.87 4.55 0.91
CA LYS A 18 26.20 5.00 0.45
C LYS A 18 26.19 6.44 -0.07
N LEU A 19 25.18 6.82 -0.85
CA LEU A 19 25.04 8.16 -1.43
C LEU A 19 24.46 9.20 -0.45
N ARG A 20 24.00 8.76 0.74
CA ARG A 20 23.32 9.58 1.76
C ARG A 20 22.08 10.35 1.26
N THR A 21 21.55 10.02 0.09
CA THR A 21 20.41 10.69 -0.54
C THR A 21 19.11 9.93 -0.33
N THR A 22 17.97 10.61 -0.53
CA THR A 22 16.65 9.97 -0.66
C THR A 22 15.93 10.42 -1.94
N SER A 23 16.68 11.01 -2.88
CA SER A 23 16.18 11.47 -4.17
C SER A 23 16.05 10.31 -5.15
N LEU A 24 14.89 10.22 -5.80
CA LEU A 24 14.62 9.22 -6.83
C LEU A 24 15.51 9.44 -8.05
N LYS A 25 15.68 10.69 -8.50
CA LYS A 25 16.53 11.03 -9.65
C LYS A 25 17.98 10.63 -9.40
N SER A 26 18.53 11.04 -8.25
CA SER A 26 19.91 10.71 -7.88
C SER A 26 20.15 9.20 -7.78
N LEU A 27 19.16 8.44 -7.29
CA LEU A 27 19.25 6.97 -7.29
C LEU A 27 19.22 6.40 -8.71
N HIS A 28 18.30 6.87 -9.56
CA HIS A 28 18.18 6.42 -10.94
C HIS A 28 19.49 6.62 -11.70
N ASP A 29 20.03 7.83 -11.69
CA ASP A 29 21.27 8.17 -12.39
C ASP A 29 22.45 7.30 -11.91
N ALA A 30 22.48 6.93 -10.63
CA ALA A 30 23.59 6.21 -10.03
C ALA A 30 23.55 4.67 -10.17
N ILE A 31 22.39 4.05 -10.44
CA ILE A 31 22.24 2.58 -10.41
C ILE A 31 21.48 2.00 -11.61
N TYR A 32 20.74 2.82 -12.37
CA TYR A 32 19.85 2.32 -13.43
C TYR A 32 20.59 1.51 -14.50
N VAL A 33 21.72 2.01 -15.01
CA VAL A 33 22.48 1.33 -16.07
C VAL A 33 22.94 -0.07 -15.63
N GLU A 34 23.40 -0.19 -14.37
CA GLU A 34 23.84 -1.45 -13.77
C GLU A 34 22.68 -2.46 -13.66
N LEU A 35 21.54 -2.02 -13.09
CA LEU A 35 20.36 -2.86 -12.94
C LEU A 35 19.73 -3.23 -14.28
N LYS A 36 19.75 -2.31 -15.26
CA LYS A 36 19.22 -2.56 -16.60
C LYS A 36 20.05 -3.61 -17.31
N ARG A 37 21.37 -3.54 -17.22
CA ARG A 37 22.29 -4.54 -17.80
C ARG A 37 22.07 -5.92 -17.17
N LYS A 38 21.94 -5.99 -15.84
CA LYS A 38 21.78 -7.26 -15.12
C LYS A 38 20.43 -7.95 -15.38
N TYR A 39 19.32 -7.21 -15.26
CA TYR A 39 17.98 -7.83 -15.26
C TYR A 39 17.18 -7.60 -16.54
N SER A 40 17.43 -6.51 -17.28
CA SER A 40 16.71 -6.15 -18.51
C SER A 40 15.18 -6.06 -18.37
N TYR A 41 14.67 -5.65 -17.20
CA TYR A 41 13.24 -5.43 -16.97
C TYR A 41 12.74 -4.12 -17.60
N GLN A 42 11.41 -3.98 -17.72
CA GLN A 42 10.77 -2.72 -18.09
C GLN A 42 11.04 -1.64 -17.04
N ILE A 43 11.16 -0.37 -17.48
CA ILE A 43 11.58 0.77 -16.62
C ILE A 43 10.71 0.92 -15.37
N SER A 44 9.40 0.68 -15.50
CA SER A 44 8.43 0.80 -14.41
C SER A 44 8.77 -0.08 -13.19
N PHE A 45 9.39 -1.26 -13.38
CA PHE A 45 9.80 -2.13 -12.27
C PHE A 45 10.92 -1.50 -11.44
N TYR A 46 11.86 -0.79 -12.08
CA TYR A 46 12.90 -0.09 -11.34
C TYR A 46 12.33 1.11 -10.59
N VAL A 47 11.40 1.85 -11.20
CA VAL A 47 10.73 2.98 -10.54
C VAL A 47 9.95 2.54 -9.30
N THR A 48 9.21 1.43 -9.37
CA THR A 48 8.50 0.89 -8.20
C THR A 48 9.48 0.41 -7.13
N ALA A 49 10.58 -0.25 -7.51
CA ALA A 49 11.62 -0.66 -6.58
C ALA A 49 12.30 0.54 -5.88
N TYR A 50 12.59 1.62 -6.61
CA TYR A 50 13.16 2.85 -6.04
C TYR A 50 12.25 3.45 -4.98
N ARG A 51 10.93 3.53 -5.24
CA ARG A 51 9.95 4.04 -4.28
C ARG A 51 9.94 3.22 -2.99
N VAL A 52 10.00 1.90 -3.11
CA VAL A 52 10.09 1.00 -1.95
C VAL A 52 11.38 1.24 -1.17
N ALA A 53 12.53 1.25 -1.84
CA ALA A 53 13.83 1.47 -1.21
C ALA A 53 13.93 2.84 -0.51
N ILE A 54 13.47 3.91 -1.16
CA ILE A 54 13.45 5.26 -0.58
C ILE A 54 12.54 5.30 0.65
N GLY A 55 11.36 4.66 0.59
CA GLY A 55 10.45 4.56 1.74
C GLY A 55 11.10 3.85 2.92
N ALA A 56 11.78 2.73 2.68
CA ALA A 56 12.50 1.97 3.71
C ALA A 56 13.63 2.81 4.35
N VAL A 57 14.46 3.47 3.53
CA VAL A 57 15.55 4.33 4.02
C VAL A 57 15.02 5.54 4.79
N LYS A 58 13.93 6.16 4.34
CA LYS A 58 13.29 7.28 5.07
C LYS A 58 12.76 6.83 6.44
N ALA A 59 12.13 5.65 6.51
CA ALA A 59 11.64 5.10 7.77
C ALA A 59 12.79 4.75 8.72
N TRP A 60 13.86 4.13 8.21
CA TRP A 60 15.06 3.82 8.98
C TRP A 60 15.74 5.08 9.53
N LYS A 61 15.93 6.13 8.70
CA LYS A 61 16.50 7.41 9.16
C LYS A 61 15.74 8.03 10.33
N LYS A 62 14.44 7.77 10.46
CA LYS A 62 13.61 8.25 11.57
C LYS A 62 13.72 7.38 12.84
N ARG A 63 13.84 6.06 12.68
CA ARG A 63 13.84 5.11 13.81
C ARG A 63 15.24 4.82 14.36
N GLY A 64 16.27 4.98 13.54
CA GLY A 64 17.62 4.51 13.85
C GLY A 64 17.73 2.98 13.79
N GLY A 65 18.88 2.46 14.20
CA GLY A 65 19.18 1.02 14.22
C GLY A 65 19.87 0.51 12.96
N GLU A 66 19.74 -0.80 12.71
CA GLU A 66 20.38 -1.48 11.59
C GLU A 66 19.81 -1.05 10.23
N VAL A 67 20.65 -1.09 9.20
CA VAL A 67 20.26 -0.77 7.83
C VAL A 67 19.12 -1.71 7.39
N PRO A 68 18.02 -1.18 6.84
CA PRO A 68 16.87 -2.00 6.51
C PRO A 68 17.19 -2.98 5.38
N GLU A 69 16.70 -4.20 5.49
CA GLU A 69 16.78 -5.21 4.45
C GLU A 69 15.39 -5.79 4.19
N VAL A 70 15.01 -5.90 2.91
CA VAL A 70 13.74 -6.48 2.51
C VAL A 70 13.91 -7.99 2.37
N LYS A 71 13.33 -8.75 3.31
CA LYS A 71 13.33 -10.22 3.31
C LYS A 71 12.12 -10.83 2.59
N SER A 72 11.05 -10.07 2.37
CA SER A 72 9.82 -10.55 1.75
C SER A 72 9.91 -10.61 0.23
N LEU A 73 9.41 -11.71 -0.37
CA LEU A 73 9.29 -11.88 -1.81
C LEU A 73 7.99 -11.27 -2.33
N PHE A 74 8.08 -10.06 -2.87
CA PHE A 74 6.96 -9.40 -3.52
C PHE A 74 7.44 -8.56 -4.70
N VAL A 75 6.53 -8.14 -5.56
CA VAL A 75 6.77 -7.17 -6.62
C VAL A 75 5.62 -6.17 -6.67
N LYS A 76 5.97 -4.89 -6.82
CA LYS A 76 4.99 -3.85 -7.14
C LYS A 76 4.99 -3.59 -8.63
N VAL A 77 3.83 -3.71 -9.27
CA VAL A 77 3.67 -3.52 -10.71
C VAL A 77 2.86 -2.27 -10.97
N SER A 78 3.45 -1.35 -11.73
CA SER A 78 2.80 -0.12 -12.17
C SER A 78 1.67 -0.41 -13.17
N PRO A 79 0.60 0.39 -13.21
CA PRO A 79 -0.43 0.33 -14.26
C PRO A 79 0.11 0.36 -15.70
N LEU A 80 1.32 0.90 -15.90
CA LEU A 80 1.98 0.92 -17.21
C LEU A 80 2.56 -0.44 -17.65
N ALA A 81 2.63 -1.41 -16.74
CA ALA A 81 3.25 -2.71 -16.97
C ALA A 81 2.27 -3.88 -16.89
N TYR A 82 0.99 -3.64 -16.62
CA TYR A 82 -0.01 -4.71 -16.64
C TYR A 82 -1.32 -4.29 -17.33
N LYS A 83 -2.06 -5.29 -17.79
CA LYS A 83 -3.46 -5.19 -18.16
C LYS A 83 -4.27 -6.13 -17.29
N PHE A 84 -5.39 -5.65 -16.79
CA PHE A 84 -6.36 -6.42 -16.02
C PHE A 84 -7.65 -6.51 -16.83
N ASP A 85 -8.20 -7.72 -16.97
CA ASP A 85 -9.45 -7.96 -17.72
C ASP A 85 -10.62 -8.41 -16.81
N GLY A 86 -10.38 -8.47 -15.50
CA GLY A 86 -11.34 -8.94 -14.50
C GLY A 86 -11.03 -10.33 -13.95
N GLU A 87 -10.40 -11.19 -14.74
CA GLU A 87 -10.11 -12.58 -14.34
C GLU A 87 -8.62 -12.89 -14.42
N THR A 88 -7.89 -12.20 -15.28
CA THR A 88 -6.47 -12.38 -15.53
C THR A 88 -5.74 -11.05 -15.43
N ILE A 89 -4.52 -11.10 -14.90
CA ILE A 89 -3.56 -10.01 -14.98
C ILE A 89 -2.47 -10.42 -15.96
N ARG A 90 -2.32 -9.64 -17.02
CA ARG A 90 -1.24 -9.77 -18.00
C ARG A 90 -0.16 -8.76 -17.70
N ILE A 91 1.04 -9.20 -17.38
CA ILE A 91 2.17 -8.37 -16.96
C ILE A 91 3.25 -8.39 -18.04
N SER A 92 3.66 -7.22 -18.51
CA SER A 92 4.82 -7.01 -19.37
C SER A 92 6.07 -6.88 -18.53
N VAL A 93 6.83 -7.96 -18.43
CA VAL A 93 8.02 -8.04 -17.56
C VAL A 93 9.28 -7.58 -18.30
N LYS A 94 9.49 -8.09 -19.52
CA LYS A 94 10.57 -7.71 -20.44
C LYS A 94 9.99 -7.53 -21.85
N PRO A 95 10.70 -6.88 -22.79
CA PRO A 95 10.28 -6.87 -24.19
C PRO A 95 9.96 -8.29 -24.67
N ARG A 96 8.75 -8.50 -25.20
CA ARG A 96 8.22 -9.80 -25.68
C ARG A 96 8.10 -10.91 -24.62
N LYS A 97 8.26 -10.61 -23.32
CA LYS A 97 7.99 -11.57 -22.23
C LYS A 97 6.83 -11.11 -21.38
N LEU A 98 5.71 -11.80 -21.53
CA LEU A 98 4.46 -11.58 -20.82
C LEU A 98 4.26 -12.69 -19.78
N VAL A 99 3.82 -12.31 -18.58
CA VAL A 99 3.37 -13.24 -17.54
C VAL A 99 1.85 -13.08 -17.42
N HIS A 100 1.13 -14.19 -17.40
CA HIS A 100 -0.32 -14.21 -17.21
C HIS A 100 -0.63 -14.84 -15.87
N LEU A 101 -1.36 -14.11 -15.02
CA LEU A 101 -1.81 -14.60 -13.73
C LEU A 101 -3.33 -14.71 -13.76
N LYS A 102 -3.84 -15.94 -13.77
CA LYS A 102 -5.27 -16.20 -13.59
C LYS A 102 -5.60 -16.02 -12.12
N LEU A 103 -6.55 -15.14 -11.83
CA LEU A 103 -6.95 -14.82 -10.47
C LEU A 103 -8.04 -15.79 -10.01
N LEU A 104 -7.92 -16.23 -8.76
CA LEU A 104 -8.94 -16.99 -8.07
C LEU A 104 -9.49 -16.10 -6.97
N PHE A 105 -10.79 -15.78 -7.04
CA PHE A 105 -11.43 -14.89 -6.08
C PHE A 105 -12.91 -15.23 -5.89
N GLY A 106 -13.42 -14.96 -4.69
CA GLY A 106 -14.78 -15.28 -4.27
C GLY A 106 -15.82 -14.23 -4.65
N SER A 107 -17.04 -14.44 -4.13
CA SER A 107 -18.19 -13.54 -4.37
C SER A 107 -17.97 -12.12 -3.84
N TYR A 108 -17.23 -11.96 -2.74
CA TYR A 108 -16.93 -10.65 -2.18
C TYR A 108 -16.06 -9.82 -3.13
N GLN A 109 -14.93 -10.37 -3.59
CA GLN A 109 -14.03 -9.68 -4.52
C GLN A 109 -14.70 -9.41 -5.87
N ARG A 110 -15.58 -10.32 -6.32
CA ARG A 110 -16.33 -10.18 -7.56
C ARG A 110 -17.11 -8.86 -7.63
N LYS A 111 -17.68 -8.39 -6.51
CA LYS A 111 -18.37 -7.08 -6.44
C LYS A 111 -17.49 -5.92 -6.93
N PHE A 112 -16.21 -5.91 -6.56
CA PHE A 112 -15.25 -4.88 -6.98
C PHE A 112 -14.83 -5.03 -8.43
N VAL A 113 -14.66 -6.26 -8.90
CA VAL A 113 -14.38 -6.54 -10.31
C VAL A 113 -15.52 -6.06 -11.20
N ASP A 114 -16.76 -6.31 -10.80
CA ASP A 114 -17.94 -5.91 -11.54
C ASP A 114 -18.12 -4.38 -11.52
N ALA A 115 -17.91 -3.73 -10.38
CA ALA A 115 -17.90 -2.26 -10.29
C ALA A 115 -16.81 -1.62 -11.16
N TRP A 116 -15.63 -2.23 -11.22
CA TRP A 116 -14.57 -1.81 -12.15
C TRP A 116 -14.98 -2.00 -13.62
N LYS A 117 -15.61 -3.13 -13.97
CA LYS A 117 -16.13 -3.38 -15.34
C LYS A 117 -17.18 -2.35 -15.74
N ARG A 118 -17.99 -1.84 -14.80
CA ARG A 118 -18.95 -0.75 -15.02
C ARG A 118 -18.30 0.64 -15.09
N GLY A 119 -16.99 0.75 -14.86
CA GLY A 119 -16.26 2.03 -14.90
C GLY A 119 -16.34 2.86 -13.62
N GLU A 120 -16.93 2.34 -12.55
CA GLU A 120 -17.08 3.03 -11.26
C GLU A 120 -15.75 3.12 -10.49
N LEU A 121 -14.84 2.18 -10.76
CA LEU A 121 -13.55 2.05 -10.08
C LEU A 121 -12.39 2.15 -11.07
N LYS A 122 -11.26 2.65 -10.57
CA LYS A 122 -9.95 2.61 -11.22
C LYS A 122 -9.01 1.71 -10.44
N ILE A 123 -8.01 1.14 -11.11
CA ILE A 123 -7.02 0.27 -10.46
C ILE A 123 -5.70 1.02 -10.30
N GLY A 124 -5.08 0.87 -9.13
CA GLY A 124 -3.76 1.44 -8.82
C GLY A 124 -2.59 0.49 -9.10
N GLU A 125 -1.43 0.78 -8.49
CA GLU A 125 -0.30 -0.15 -8.50
C GLU A 125 -0.69 -1.44 -7.77
N ILE A 126 -0.46 -2.58 -8.41
CA ILE A 126 -0.75 -3.90 -7.82
C ILE A 126 0.47 -4.44 -7.09
N ILE A 127 0.25 -5.28 -6.08
CA ILE A 127 1.31 -6.00 -5.36
C ILE A 127 1.08 -7.50 -5.57
N ILE A 128 2.13 -8.20 -5.97
CA ILE A 128 2.09 -9.64 -6.18
C ILE A 128 3.14 -10.27 -5.28
N ASN A 129 2.78 -11.31 -4.54
CA ASN A 129 3.71 -12.16 -3.82
C ASN A 129 3.48 -13.63 -4.22
N GLU A 130 4.05 -14.57 -3.47
CA GLU A 130 3.95 -16.00 -3.75
C GLU A 130 2.55 -16.58 -3.52
N GLN A 131 1.70 -15.89 -2.74
CA GLN A 131 0.43 -16.42 -2.25
C GLN A 131 -0.80 -15.72 -2.86
N TYR A 132 -0.72 -14.41 -3.09
CA TYR A 132 -1.85 -13.60 -3.49
C TYR A 132 -1.44 -12.38 -4.33
N VAL A 133 -2.45 -11.80 -4.97
CA VAL A 133 -2.34 -10.52 -5.68
C VAL A 133 -3.23 -9.51 -5.00
N LEU A 134 -2.64 -8.41 -4.54
CA LEU A 134 -3.37 -7.29 -3.97
C LEU A 134 -3.63 -6.24 -5.07
N ILE A 135 -4.91 -6.04 -5.36
CA ILE A 135 -5.39 -5.11 -6.38
C ILE A 135 -6.13 -3.97 -5.69
N PRO A 136 -5.54 -2.77 -5.58
CA PRO A 136 -6.23 -1.64 -4.98
C PRO A 136 -7.21 -1.03 -5.99
N PHE A 137 -8.49 -0.99 -5.61
CA PHE A 137 -9.53 -0.26 -6.32
C PHE A 137 -9.69 1.15 -5.74
N LYS A 138 -9.89 2.13 -6.62
CA LYS A 138 -10.05 3.54 -6.30
C LYS A 138 -11.35 4.03 -6.91
N TRP A 139 -12.27 4.56 -6.11
CA TRP A 139 -13.37 5.37 -6.62
C TRP A 139 -12.99 6.85 -6.61
N VAL A 140 -13.64 7.64 -7.45
CA VAL A 140 -13.51 9.11 -7.43
C VAL A 140 -14.73 9.66 -6.69
N VAL A 141 -14.49 10.46 -5.65
CA VAL A 141 -15.56 11.20 -4.95
C VAL A 141 -15.53 12.65 -5.45
N ASN A 142 -16.67 13.16 -5.89
CA ASN A 142 -16.83 14.59 -6.13
C ASN A 142 -17.18 15.28 -4.80
N LEU A 143 -16.29 16.14 -4.32
CA LEU A 143 -16.47 16.90 -3.07
C LEU A 143 -17.04 18.30 -3.29
N LEU A 144 -17.26 18.72 -4.54
CA LEU A 144 -17.70 20.08 -4.87
C LEU A 144 -19.19 20.32 -4.58
N GLU A 145 -19.99 19.27 -4.55
CA GLU A 145 -21.43 19.34 -4.31
C GLU A 145 -21.82 18.41 -3.15
N PRO A 146 -21.48 18.77 -1.90
CA PRO A 146 -21.94 18.00 -0.75
C PRO A 146 -23.46 18.12 -0.65
N LYS A 147 -24.15 16.98 -0.50
CA LYS A 147 -25.61 16.96 -0.25
C LYS A 147 -25.99 17.46 1.15
N GLY A 148 -25.00 17.58 2.04
CA GLY A 148 -25.13 18.00 3.42
C GLY A 148 -23.80 17.85 4.15
N ALA A 149 -23.75 18.32 5.39
CA ALA A 149 -22.61 18.14 6.27
C ALA A 149 -23.04 17.40 7.54
N ILE A 150 -22.12 16.61 8.11
CA ILE A 150 -22.28 15.98 9.41
C ILE A 150 -21.13 16.45 10.30
N ALA A 151 -21.46 17.11 11.40
CA ALA A 151 -20.53 17.38 12.48
C ALA A 151 -20.44 16.14 13.37
N LEU A 152 -19.22 15.66 13.62
CA LEU A 152 -18.93 14.56 14.52
C LEU A 152 -18.14 15.10 15.71
N ASP A 153 -18.70 14.96 16.91
CA ASP A 153 -18.00 15.20 18.17
C ASP A 153 -17.71 13.85 18.84
N ILE A 154 -16.43 13.54 19.04
CA ILE A 154 -15.97 12.26 19.57
C ILE A 154 -15.42 12.50 20.97
N ASN A 155 -16.19 12.09 21.97
CA ASN A 155 -15.80 12.11 23.38
C ASN A 155 -15.46 10.69 23.85
N GLU A 156 -14.87 10.57 25.05
CA GLU A 156 -14.48 9.26 25.60
C GLU A 156 -15.66 8.31 25.87
N GLU A 157 -16.86 8.86 26.02
CA GLU A 157 -18.05 8.13 26.44
C GLU A 157 -19.16 8.17 25.39
N ASN A 158 -19.04 9.01 24.37
CA ASN A 158 -20.01 9.07 23.30
C ASN A 158 -19.42 9.61 21.99
N ILE A 159 -20.06 9.24 20.89
CA ILE A 159 -19.88 9.87 19.60
C ILE A 159 -21.20 10.55 19.26
N THR A 160 -21.18 11.87 19.13
CA THR A 160 -22.35 12.67 18.77
C THR A 160 -22.24 13.10 17.32
N ALA A 161 -23.29 12.87 16.53
CA ALA A 161 -23.39 13.28 15.14
C ALA A 161 -24.55 14.27 14.97
N LEU A 162 -24.32 15.38 14.27
CA LEU A 162 -25.34 16.36 13.89
C LEU A 162 -25.25 16.64 12.39
N ALA A 163 -26.35 16.43 11.68
CA ALA A 163 -26.46 16.62 10.24
C ALA A 163 -27.17 17.95 9.89
N THR A 164 -26.83 18.51 8.74
CA THR A 164 -27.43 19.77 8.23
C THR A 164 -28.93 19.66 7.91
N ASP A 165 -29.45 18.46 7.74
CA ASP A 165 -30.89 18.19 7.57
C ASP A 165 -31.65 18.10 8.90
N GLY A 166 -30.97 18.35 10.03
CA GLY A 166 -31.53 18.28 11.38
C GLY A 166 -31.45 16.88 12.01
N GLY A 167 -30.93 15.87 11.31
CA GLY A 167 -30.69 14.55 11.88
C GLY A 167 -29.64 14.60 12.98
N SER A 168 -29.88 13.91 14.09
CA SER A 168 -28.89 13.74 15.16
C SER A 168 -28.83 12.29 15.62
N SER A 169 -27.64 11.86 16.04
CA SER A 169 -27.43 10.53 16.60
C SER A 169 -26.36 10.59 17.69
N VAL A 170 -26.55 9.80 18.73
CA VAL A 170 -25.58 9.63 19.80
C VAL A 170 -25.30 8.14 19.94
N ILE A 171 -24.04 7.77 19.80
CA ILE A 171 -23.56 6.41 20.05
C ILE A 171 -22.86 6.42 21.40
N ASP A 172 -23.41 5.68 22.36
CA ASP A 172 -22.77 5.47 23.66
C ASP A 172 -21.56 4.54 23.50
N THR A 173 -20.40 5.00 23.98
CA THR A 173 -19.13 4.26 23.95
C THR A 173 -18.54 4.04 25.35
N SER A 174 -19.30 4.34 26.41
CA SER A 174 -18.88 4.21 27.80
C SER A 174 -18.41 2.79 28.17
N GLU A 175 -18.99 1.74 27.56
CA GLU A 175 -18.54 0.36 27.75
C GLU A 175 -17.12 0.09 27.20
N ILE A 176 -16.75 0.77 26.11
CA ILE A 176 -15.42 0.64 25.51
C ILE A 176 -14.38 1.25 26.46
N LYS A 177 -14.68 2.42 27.04
CA LYS A 177 -13.87 3.04 28.09
C LYS A 177 -13.71 2.13 29.29
N ARG A 178 -14.80 1.52 29.79
CA ARG A 178 -14.75 0.59 30.93
C ARG A 178 -13.81 -0.58 30.65
N LYS A 179 -13.88 -1.21 29.47
CA LYS A 179 -12.98 -2.29 29.07
C LYS A 179 -11.54 -1.82 28.93
N GLY A 180 -11.30 -0.63 28.37
CA GLY A 180 -9.98 -0.02 28.25
C GLY A 180 -9.32 0.27 29.60
N TYR A 181 -10.07 0.83 30.55
CA TYR A 181 -9.60 1.05 31.93
C TYR A 181 -9.22 -0.26 32.62
N VAL A 182 -10.06 -1.28 32.53
CA VAL A 182 -9.77 -2.60 33.11
C VAL A 182 -8.48 -3.18 32.54
N GLN A 183 -8.27 -3.12 31.23
CA GLN A 183 -7.03 -3.63 30.62
C GLN A 183 -5.80 -2.81 31.02
N HIS A 184 -5.91 -1.49 31.10
CA HIS A 184 -4.80 -0.63 31.51
C HIS A 184 -4.40 -0.85 32.98
N THR A 185 -5.38 -1.05 33.87
CA THR A 185 -5.13 -1.38 35.29
C THR A 185 -4.49 -2.75 35.44
N LEU A 186 -5.03 -3.78 34.77
CA LEU A 186 -4.44 -5.12 34.78
C LEU A 186 -3.00 -5.14 34.24
N LYS A 187 -2.70 -4.32 33.23
CA LYS A 187 -1.35 -4.19 32.67
C LYS A 187 -0.38 -3.56 33.66
N ARG A 188 -0.77 -2.48 34.35
CA ARG A 188 0.05 -1.85 35.40
C ARG A 188 0.32 -2.77 36.59
N GLU A 189 -0.66 -3.57 36.98
CA GLU A 189 -0.51 -4.57 38.05
C GLU A 189 0.42 -5.71 37.64
N SER A 190 0.42 -6.10 36.35
CA SER A 190 1.34 -7.11 35.81
C SER A 190 2.78 -6.62 35.62
N GLU A 191 2.97 -5.31 35.41
CA GLU A 191 4.30 -4.67 35.26
C GLU A 191 4.92 -4.26 36.61
N SER A 192 4.16 -4.33 37.71
CA SER A 192 4.62 -3.99 39.07
C SER A 192 4.94 -5.22 39.94
N LYS A 193 4.95 -6.43 39.35
CA LYS A 193 5.39 -7.69 39.97
C LYS A 193 6.67 -8.17 39.30
#